data_AF-Q5WU84-F1
#
_entry.id   AF-Q5WU84-F1
#
_cell.length_a   1.000
_cell.length_b   1.000
_cell.length_c   1.000
_cell.angle_alpha   90.00
_cell.angle_beta   90.00
_cell.angle_gamma   90.00
#
_symmetry.space_group_name_H-M   'P 1'
#
loop_
_entity.id
_entity.type
_entity.pdbx_description
1 polymer ?
#
loop_
_entity_poly.entity_id
_entity_poly.type
_entity_poly.pdbx_seq_one_letter_code
_entity_poly.pdbx_strand_id
1 'polypeptide(L)'
;MAKSGQRINAGQEIRLADIEADAGCQKGIFETIYDQLSPASMALSLKKYSSRYHGAIGLAWLNQVVANRQTISRYLTDNIQTFVDAVIQPDATGQIIRVARRFALVAAAVSLLRHRLHSKAFLEK
;
A
#
# COMPACT_ATOMS: atom_id res chain seq x y z
N MET A 1 9.01 5.52 16.60
CA MET A 1 10.21 6.39 16.55
C MET A 1 10.47 7.14 17.88
N ALA A 2 11.55 6.80 18.60
CA ALA A 2 12.16 7.68 19.61
C ALA A 2 13.67 7.42 19.60
N LYS A 3 14.40 8.11 18.72
CA LYS A 3 15.87 7.91 18.57
C LYS A 3 16.73 9.08 19.01
N SER A 4 16.20 10.15 19.61
CA SER A 4 17.06 11.26 20.08
C SER A 4 16.46 12.19 21.14
N GLY A 5 15.66 11.68 22.09
CA GLY A 5 15.18 12.47 23.23
C GLY A 5 14.26 13.67 22.91
N GLN A 6 13.95 13.93 21.64
CA GLN A 6 13.04 14.97 21.21
C GLN A 6 11.60 14.44 21.22
N ARG A 7 10.72 15.14 21.94
CA ARG A 7 9.27 14.91 21.89
C ARG A 7 8.78 15.26 20.49
N ILE A 8 8.33 14.25 19.75
CA ILE A 8 7.67 14.44 18.46
C ILE A 8 6.25 14.94 18.75
N ASN A 9 5.83 16.03 18.11
CA ASN A 9 4.47 16.52 18.29
C ASN A 9 3.50 15.57 17.56
N ALA A 10 2.34 15.29 18.16
CA ALA A 10 1.38 14.34 17.58
C ALA A 10 0.97 14.70 16.12
N GLY A 11 0.98 15.99 15.76
CA GLY A 11 0.76 16.44 14.38
C GLY A 11 1.80 15.97 13.35
N GLN A 12 3.04 15.71 13.79
CA GLN A 12 4.14 15.21 12.95
C GLN A 12 4.04 13.69 12.77
N GLU A 13 3.70 12.95 13.82
CA GLU A 13 3.53 11.49 13.77
C GLU A 13 2.37 11.08 12.84
N ILE A 14 1.28 11.85 12.80
CA ILE A 14 0.15 11.60 11.89
C ILE A 14 0.58 11.69 10.41
N ARG A 15 1.67 12.41 10.09
CA ARG A 15 2.15 12.58 8.70
C ARG A 15 3.17 11.54 8.27
N LEU A 16 3.73 10.78 9.20
CA LEU A 16 4.81 9.84 8.94
C LEU A 16 4.50 8.53 9.67
N ALA A 17 3.75 7.66 8.99
CA ALA A 17 3.41 6.36 9.53
C ALA A 17 4.70 5.52 9.66
N ASP A 18 5.02 5.13 10.89
CA ASP A 18 6.10 4.19 11.19
C ASP A 18 5.54 2.77 11.02
N ILE A 19 6.23 1.95 10.24
CA ILE A 19 5.86 0.55 10.01
C ILE A 19 7.04 -0.28 10.47
N GLU A 20 6.77 -1.21 11.39
CA GLU A 20 7.82 -2.12 11.85
C GLU A 20 8.36 -2.95 10.69
N ALA A 21 9.68 -3.05 10.62
CA ALA A 21 10.36 -3.73 9.52
C ALA A 21 10.32 -5.26 9.65
N ASP A 22 9.81 -5.81 10.75
CA ASP A 22 9.65 -7.26 10.94
C ASP A 22 8.21 -7.66 10.61
N ALA A 23 8.06 -8.53 9.63
CA ALA A 23 6.79 -9.12 9.25
C ALA A 23 6.34 -10.25 10.19
N GLY A 24 7.02 -10.45 11.33
CA GLY A 24 6.72 -11.49 12.32
C GLY A 24 6.99 -12.93 11.84
N CYS A 25 7.62 -13.07 10.67
CA CYS A 25 7.81 -14.35 9.98
C CYS A 25 9.28 -14.84 10.01
N GLN A 26 10.13 -14.23 10.85
CA GLN A 26 11.59 -14.47 10.90
C GLN A 26 12.30 -14.32 9.54
N LYS A 27 11.70 -13.56 8.62
CA LYS A 27 12.18 -13.31 7.25
C LYS A 27 12.43 -11.81 7.00
N GLY A 28 12.66 -11.05 8.07
CA GLY A 28 12.74 -9.59 8.02
C GLY A 28 11.41 -8.98 7.57
N ILE A 29 11.46 -8.07 6.58
CA ILE A 29 10.29 -7.35 6.06
C ILE A 29 9.35 -8.20 5.19
N PHE A 30 9.74 -9.43 4.86
CA PHE A 30 8.95 -10.29 3.97
C PHE A 30 8.16 -11.33 4.75
N GLU A 31 6.88 -11.50 4.44
CA GLU A 31 6.08 -12.65 4.90
C GLU A 31 6.46 -13.92 4.10
N THR A 32 6.68 -13.74 2.79
CA THR A 32 6.98 -14.81 1.83
C THR A 32 8.16 -14.42 0.94
N ILE A 33 9.12 -15.34 0.78
CA ILE A 33 10.34 -15.13 -0.03
C ILE A 33 10.30 -15.86 -1.39
N TYR A 34 9.18 -16.52 -1.72
CA TYR A 34 8.98 -17.26 -2.98
C TYR A 34 10.17 -18.18 -3.30
N ASP A 35 10.49 -18.39 -4.59
CA ASP A 35 11.59 -19.22 -5.08
C ASP A 35 12.98 -18.59 -4.86
N GLN A 36 13.19 -17.87 -3.75
CA GLN A 36 14.46 -17.27 -3.38
C GLN A 36 15.11 -18.04 -2.23
N LEU A 37 16.44 -18.09 -2.26
CA LEU A 37 17.23 -18.85 -1.29
C LEU A 37 17.21 -18.25 0.13
N SER A 38 16.92 -16.96 0.26
CA SER A 38 16.86 -16.26 1.54
C SER A 38 16.14 -14.90 1.41
N PRO A 39 15.71 -14.27 2.53
CA PRO A 39 15.19 -12.91 2.52
C PRO A 39 16.15 -11.88 1.91
N ALA A 40 17.46 -12.05 2.14
CA ALA A 40 18.48 -11.18 1.55
C ALA A 40 18.54 -11.35 0.02
N SER A 41 18.47 -12.59 -0.49
CA SER A 41 18.38 -12.86 -1.93
C SER A 41 17.11 -12.26 -2.53
N MET A 42 15.97 -12.35 -1.82
CA MET A 42 14.72 -11.73 -2.25
C MET A 42 14.84 -10.21 -2.35
N ALA A 43 15.44 -9.55 -1.37
CA ALA A 43 15.68 -8.10 -1.42
C ALA A 43 16.57 -7.68 -2.60
N LEU A 44 17.64 -8.43 -2.88
CA LEU A 44 18.52 -8.18 -4.01
C LEU A 44 17.81 -8.39 -5.36
N SER A 45 17.07 -9.48 -5.50
CA SER A 45 16.25 -9.77 -6.67
C SER A 45 15.20 -8.68 -6.89
N LEU A 46 14.49 -8.28 -5.84
CA LEU A 46 13.49 -7.21 -5.90
C LEU A 46 14.11 -5.90 -6.37
N LYS A 47 15.27 -5.51 -5.83
CA LYS A 47 16.02 -4.32 -6.27
C LYS A 47 16.43 -4.39 -7.74
N LYS A 48 16.90 -5.55 -8.21
CA LYS A 48 17.31 -5.76 -9.60
C LYS A 48 16.11 -5.68 -10.55
N TYR A 49 14.98 -6.28 -10.19
CA TYR A 49 13.80 -6.29 -11.06
C TYR A 49 13.05 -4.97 -11.03
N SER A 50 12.98 -4.29 -9.88
CA SER A 50 12.35 -2.97 -9.80
C SER A 50 13.13 -1.90 -10.58
N SER A 51 14.45 -2.00 -10.67
CA SER A 51 15.24 -1.09 -11.52
C SER A 51 15.04 -1.36 -13.00
N ARG A 52 14.87 -2.61 -13.41
CA ARG A 52 14.64 -3.00 -14.82
C ARG A 52 13.20 -2.74 -15.27
N TYR A 53 12.23 -3.02 -14.41
CA TYR A 53 10.80 -2.97 -14.72
C TYR A 53 10.13 -1.92 -13.83
N HIS A 54 10.10 -0.68 -14.31
CA HIS A 54 9.46 0.45 -13.64
C HIS A 54 8.56 1.23 -14.62
N GLY A 55 7.68 2.08 -14.10
CA GLY A 55 6.82 2.98 -14.90
C GLY A 55 5.59 2.34 -15.56
N ALA A 56 5.62 1.03 -15.88
CA ALA A 56 4.50 0.34 -16.53
C ALA A 56 3.18 0.42 -15.73
N ILE A 57 3.27 0.31 -14.40
CA ILE A 57 2.13 0.33 -13.49
C ILE A 57 1.42 1.70 -13.53
N GLY A 58 2.18 2.80 -13.59
CA GLY A 58 1.62 4.16 -13.55
C GLY A 58 0.72 4.46 -14.74
N LEU A 59 1.16 4.11 -15.96
CA LEU A 59 0.37 4.31 -17.17
C LEU A 59 -0.88 3.41 -17.19
N ALA A 60 -0.75 2.15 -16.74
CA ALA A 60 -1.87 1.24 -16.65
C ALA A 60 -2.93 1.73 -15.65
N TRP A 61 -2.51 2.28 -14.51
CA TRP A 61 -3.38 2.89 -13.52
C TRP A 61 -4.06 4.15 -14.05
N LEU A 62 -3.30 5.05 -14.70
CA LEU A 62 -3.85 6.29 -15.25
C LEU A 62 -4.98 6.02 -16.25
N ASN A 63 -4.79 5.04 -17.14
CA ASN A 63 -5.83 4.64 -18.08
C ASN A 63 -7.11 4.16 -17.38
N GLN A 64 -6.99 3.44 -16.26
CA GLN A 64 -8.15 3.03 -15.45
C GLN A 64 -8.83 4.21 -14.79
N VAL A 65 -8.07 5.17 -14.27
CA VAL A 65 -8.60 6.39 -13.65
C VAL A 65 -9.40 7.20 -14.66
N VAL A 66 -8.86 7.41 -15.86
CA VAL A 66 -9.52 8.18 -16.92
C VAL A 66 -10.77 7.46 -17.44
N ALA A 67 -10.69 6.13 -17.64
CA ALA A 67 -11.83 5.34 -18.11
C ALA A 67 -13.01 5.32 -17.13
N ASN A 68 -12.74 5.38 -15.82
CA ASN A 68 -13.74 5.28 -14.75
C ASN A 68 -13.98 6.61 -14.02
N ARG A 69 -13.70 7.75 -14.66
CA ARG A 69 -13.69 9.08 -14.00
C ARG A 69 -14.98 9.41 -13.23
N GLN A 70 -16.14 8.98 -13.72
CA GLN A 70 -17.43 9.28 -13.07
C GLN A 70 -17.68 8.41 -11.83
N THR A 71 -17.17 7.17 -11.83
CA THR A 71 -17.43 6.19 -10.77
C THR A 71 -16.32 6.15 -9.73
N ILE A 72 -15.11 6.63 -10.07
CA ILE A 72 -13.93 6.52 -9.21
C ILE A 72 -14.09 7.25 -7.87
N SER A 73 -14.73 8.41 -7.83
CA SER A 73 -14.92 9.13 -6.57
C SER A 73 -15.78 8.32 -5.60
N ARG A 74 -16.87 7.73 -6.08
CA ARG A 74 -17.75 6.89 -5.26
C ARG A 74 -17.03 5.62 -4.83
N TYR A 75 -16.35 4.96 -5.78
CA TYR A 75 -15.54 3.78 -5.50
C TYR A 75 -14.51 4.04 -4.39
N LEU A 76 -13.77 5.15 -4.46
CA LEU A 76 -12.78 5.51 -3.45
C LEU A 76 -13.44 5.79 -2.10
N THR A 77 -14.53 6.56 -2.06
CA THR A 77 -15.25 6.84 -0.80
C THR A 77 -15.74 5.55 -0.14
N ASP A 78 -16.37 4.66 -0.90
CA ASP A 78 -16.94 3.41 -0.39
C ASP A 78 -15.82 2.48 0.13
N ASN A 79 -14.76 2.27 -0.67
CA ASN A 79 -13.65 1.40 -0.26
C ASN A 79 -12.86 1.96 0.93
N ILE A 80 -12.71 3.30 0.99
CA ILE A 80 -12.08 3.93 2.15
C ILE A 80 -12.90 3.70 3.40
N GLN A 81 -14.22 3.88 3.32
CA GLN A 81 -15.12 3.68 4.44
C GLN A 81 -15.12 2.21 4.89
N THR A 82 -15.26 1.27 3.97
CA THR A 82 -15.20 -0.18 4.25
C THR A 82 -13.88 -0.57 4.93
N PHE A 83 -12.75 -0.04 4.46
CA PHE A 83 -11.46 -0.32 5.09
C PHE A 83 -11.40 0.23 6.52
N VAL A 84 -11.81 1.49 6.70
CA VAL A 84 -11.80 2.15 8.02
C VAL A 84 -12.67 1.37 9.00
N ASP A 85 -13.89 0.99 8.60
CA ASP A 85 -14.81 0.23 9.44
C ASP A 85 -14.27 -1.16 9.81
N ALA A 86 -13.43 -1.76 8.96
CA ALA A 86 -12.82 -3.05 9.21
C ALA A 86 -11.63 -3.00 10.18
N VAL A 87 -10.92 -1.86 10.27
CA VAL A 87 -9.65 -1.76 11.04
C VAL A 87 -9.75 -0.89 12.29
N ILE A 88 -10.76 -0.03 12.38
CA ILE A 88 -10.93 0.93 13.48
C ILE A 88 -11.83 0.35 14.58
N GLN A 89 -11.37 0.47 15.83
CA GLN A 89 -12.16 0.16 17.02
C GLN A 89 -13.06 1.36 17.42
N PRO A 90 -14.19 1.13 18.12
CA PRO A 90 -15.16 2.18 18.45
C PRO A 90 -14.60 3.38 19.23
N ASP A 91 -13.50 3.20 19.95
CA ASP A 91 -12.82 4.18 20.80
C ASP A 91 -11.61 4.85 20.12
N ALA A 92 -11.37 4.57 18.83
CA ALA A 92 -10.21 5.10 18.14
C ALA A 92 -10.24 6.63 18.06
N THR A 93 -9.10 7.23 18.39
CA THR A 93 -8.95 8.68 18.30
C THR A 93 -8.97 9.17 16.85
N GLY A 94 -9.35 10.44 16.65
CA GLY A 94 -9.35 11.05 15.32
C GLY A 94 -7.99 11.05 14.61
N GLN A 95 -6.88 10.84 15.34
CA GLN A 95 -5.55 10.65 14.76
C GLN A 95 -5.41 9.30 14.07
N ILE A 96 -5.83 8.22 14.73
CA ILE A 96 -5.82 6.85 14.19
C ILE A 96 -6.71 6.77 12.94
N ILE A 97 -7.91 7.36 13.00
CA ILE A 97 -8.84 7.40 11.85
C ILE A 97 -8.19 8.10 10.64
N ARG A 98 -7.43 9.19 10.86
CA ARG A 98 -6.73 9.89 9.78
C ARG A 98 -5.64 9.04 9.14
N VAL A 99 -4.90 8.26 9.93
CA VAL A 99 -3.87 7.34 9.43
C VAL A 99 -4.52 6.21 8.64
N ALA A 100 -5.56 5.57 9.19
CA ALA A 100 -6.31 4.50 8.53
C ALA A 100 -6.88 4.94 7.17
N ARG A 101 -7.46 6.15 7.07
CA ARG A 101 -7.97 6.69 5.79
C ARG A 101 -6.89 6.84 4.72
N ARG A 102 -5.64 7.14 5.10
CA ARG A 102 -4.53 7.24 4.14
C ARG A 102 -4.09 5.87 3.63
N PHE A 103 -3.99 4.89 4.53
CA PHE A 103 -3.74 3.50 4.11
C PHE A 103 -4.88 2.97 3.23
N ALA A 104 -6.12 3.26 3.60
CA ALA A 104 -7.30 2.90 2.83
C ALA A 104 -7.28 3.49 1.41
N LEU A 105 -6.90 4.76 1.27
CA LEU A 105 -6.76 5.41 -0.03
C LEU A 105 -5.72 4.71 -0.90
N VAL A 106 -4.56 4.38 -0.33
CA VAL A 106 -3.50 3.65 -1.05
C VAL A 106 -3.99 2.26 -1.48
N ALA A 107 -4.64 1.53 -0.57
CA ALA A 107 -5.22 0.21 -0.86
C ALA A 107 -6.27 0.28 -1.99
N ALA A 108 -7.20 1.25 -1.92
CA ALA A 108 -8.24 1.46 -2.93
C ALA A 108 -7.64 1.90 -4.29
N ALA A 109 -6.55 2.66 -4.29
CA ALA A 109 -5.86 3.03 -5.53
C ALA A 109 -5.18 1.81 -6.18
N VAL A 110 -4.58 0.92 -5.37
CA VAL A 110 -3.91 -0.30 -5.84
C VAL A 110 -4.92 -1.35 -6.32
N SER A 111 -6.11 -1.46 -5.71
CA SER A 111 -7.14 -2.40 -6.16
C SER A 111 -7.67 -2.08 -7.56
N LEU A 112 -7.65 -0.80 -7.98
CA LEU A 112 -8.00 -0.39 -9.35
C LEU A 112 -7.08 -1.03 -10.41
N LEU A 113 -5.80 -1.23 -10.10
CA LEU A 113 -4.86 -1.95 -10.97
C LEU A 113 -5.19 -3.44 -11.06
N ARG A 114 -5.54 -4.06 -9.92
CA ARG A 114 -5.82 -5.50 -9.83
C ARG A 114 -7.00 -5.90 -10.73
N HIS A 115 -8.00 -5.02 -10.85
CA HIS A 115 -9.19 -5.28 -11.68
C HIS A 115 -8.84 -5.48 -13.19
N ARG A 116 -7.68 -4.98 -13.65
CA ARG A 116 -7.16 -5.22 -15.00
C ARG A 116 -6.32 -6.50 -15.13
N LEU A 117 -5.59 -6.89 -14.09
CA LEU A 117 -4.76 -8.11 -14.11
C LEU A 117 -5.60 -9.39 -14.20
N HIS A 118 -6.83 -9.39 -13.68
CA HIS A 118 -7.79 -10.48 -13.88
C HIS A 118 -8.62 -10.37 -15.17
N SER A 119 -8.61 -9.22 -15.84
CA SER A 119 -9.30 -8.99 -17.12
C SER A 119 -8.31 -9.14 -18.28
N LYS A 120 -7.91 -10.39 -18.56
CA LYS A 120 -7.28 -11.00 -19.78
C LYS A 120 -6.24 -10.24 -20.63
N ALA A 121 -5.88 -8.99 -20.38
CA ALA A 121 -5.16 -8.16 -21.33
C ALA A 121 -3.65 -7.98 -21.05
N PHE A 122 -3.11 -8.61 -20.00
CA PHE A 122 -1.68 -8.53 -19.68
C PHE A 122 -0.87 -9.76 -20.13
N LEU A 123 -1.52 -10.84 -20.57
CA LEU A 123 -0.84 -12.06 -21.04
C LEU A 123 -0.59 -12.09 -22.57
N GLU A 124 -0.96 -11.03 -23.31
CA GLU A 124 -0.82 -10.99 -24.79
C GLU A 124 0.09 -9.87 -25.32
N LYS A 125 1.07 -9.38 -24.56
CA LYS A 125 2.13 -8.52 -25.13
C LYS A 125 3.52 -8.89 -24.65
#